data_AF-A0AAE4CTK5-F1
#
_entry.id   AF-A0AAE4CTK5-F1
#
_cell.length_a   1.000
_cell.length_b   1.000
_cell.length_c   1.000
_cell.angle_alpha   90.00
_cell.angle_beta   90.00
_cell.angle_gamma   90.00
#
_symmetry.space_group_name_H-M   'P 1'
#
loop_
_entity.id
_entity.type
_entity.pdbx_description
1 polymer ?
#
loop_
_entity_poly.entity_id
_entity_poly.type
_entity_poly.pdbx_seq_one_letter_code
_entity_poly.pdbx_strand_id
1 'polypeptide(L)'
;MKTTAPIPAAFQILGDHGLGLMRKDTPCGVVRGHGGDTNGHHSTAVTTADGRRTAVSDTTISPGGDARRYLRLALAAEDALSCELLGKPVPTEVLGKLRGTTPLPPLEEDN
;
A
#
# COMPACT_ATOMS: atom_id res chain seq x y z
N MET A 1 -14.47 12.02 19.09
CA MET A 1 -14.85 11.13 17.97
C MET A 1 -14.21 9.78 18.20
N LYS A 2 -15.00 8.70 18.35
CA LYS A 2 -14.50 7.36 18.78
C LYS A 2 -14.69 6.25 17.74
N THR A 3 -15.24 6.53 16.57
CA THR A 3 -15.57 5.51 15.57
C THR A 3 -14.69 5.69 14.35
N THR A 4 -13.88 4.68 14.05
CA THR A 4 -13.31 4.46 12.72
C THR A 4 -14.35 3.77 11.84
N ALA A 5 -14.17 3.85 10.53
CA ALA A 5 -14.99 3.15 9.54
C ALA A 5 -14.11 2.20 8.71
N PRO A 6 -14.62 1.05 8.25
CA PRO A 6 -13.85 0.16 7.40
C PRO A 6 -13.42 0.87 6.11
N ILE A 7 -12.21 0.55 5.63
CA ILE A 7 -11.76 1.01 4.31
C ILE A 7 -12.53 0.21 3.25
N PRO A 8 -13.15 0.85 2.24
CA PRO A 8 -13.85 0.13 1.18
C PRO A 8 -12.94 -0.83 0.42
N ALA A 9 -13.44 -2.05 0.14
CA ALA A 9 -12.67 -3.09 -0.53
C ALA A 9 -12.11 -2.68 -1.91
N ALA A 10 -12.77 -1.74 -2.59
CA ALA A 10 -12.33 -1.18 -3.87
C ALA A 10 -10.92 -0.56 -3.82
N PHE A 11 -10.45 -0.14 -2.65
CA PHE A 11 -9.10 0.45 -2.49
C PHE A 11 -7.99 -0.59 -2.34
N GLN A 12 -8.30 -1.89 -2.29
CA GLN A 12 -7.32 -2.98 -2.09
C GLN A 12 -6.46 -2.83 -0.83
N ILE A 13 -6.91 -2.03 0.14
CA ILE A 13 -6.28 -1.81 1.44
C ILE A 13 -7.21 -2.39 2.50
N LEU A 14 -6.68 -3.30 3.32
CA LEU A 14 -7.40 -3.84 4.46
C LEU A 14 -7.20 -2.95 5.69
N GLY A 15 -8.29 -2.68 6.41
CA GLY A 15 -8.25 -1.98 7.70
C GLY A 15 -9.36 -0.97 7.88
N ASP A 16 -9.07 0.09 8.64
CA ASP A 16 -10.04 1.11 9.02
C ASP A 16 -9.46 2.53 8.87
N HIS A 17 -10.33 3.53 8.78
CA HIS A 17 -9.97 4.93 8.64
C HIS A 17 -10.76 5.81 9.62
N GLY A 18 -10.16 6.94 10.01
CA GLY A 18 -10.77 7.93 10.88
C GLY A 18 -10.44 9.35 10.45
N LEU A 19 -9.81 10.11 11.34
CA LEU A 19 -9.49 11.53 11.16
C LEU A 19 -8.33 11.77 10.17
N GLY A 20 -8.47 11.32 8.93
CA GLY A 20 -7.41 11.38 7.91
C GLY A 20 -6.24 10.42 8.17
N LEU A 21 -6.43 9.42 9.04
CA LEU A 21 -5.46 8.38 9.33
C LEU A 21 -6.09 7.01 9.08
N MET A 22 -5.39 6.17 8.34
CA MET A 22 -5.73 4.77 8.11
C MET A 22 -4.95 3.89 9.08
N ARG A 23 -5.62 2.92 9.69
CA ARG A 23 -4.98 1.70 10.20
C ARG A 23 -4.98 0.70 9.05
N LYS A 24 -3.79 0.29 8.61
CA LYS A 24 -3.62 -0.67 7.52
C LYS A 24 -3.17 -2.01 8.09
N ASP A 25 -3.90 -3.06 7.77
CA ASP A 25 -3.54 -4.43 8.08
C ASP A 25 -2.68 -4.97 6.91
N THR A 26 -1.37 -4.91 7.07
CA THR A 26 -0.39 -5.36 6.06
C THR A 26 -0.04 -6.83 6.25
N PRO A 27 0.58 -7.50 5.25
CA PRO A 27 1.06 -8.88 5.39
C PRO A 27 2.02 -9.11 6.58
N CYS A 28 2.66 -8.06 7.08
CA CYS A 28 3.66 -8.13 8.16
C CYS A 28 3.15 -7.60 9.51
N GLY A 29 1.92 -7.11 9.57
CA GLY A 29 1.32 -6.54 10.78
C GLY A 29 0.65 -5.18 10.52
N VAL A 30 0.31 -4.49 11.60
CA VAL A 30 -0.48 -3.25 11.53
C VAL A 30 0.43 -2.03 11.49
N VAL A 31 0.17 -1.13 10.53
CA VAL A 31 0.75 0.21 10.49
C VAL A 31 -0.36 1.27 10.50
N ARG A 32 -0.02 2.50 10.85
CA ARG A 32 -0.94 3.65 10.73
C ARG A 32 -0.36 4.69 9.80
N GLY A 33 -1.17 5.33 8.99
CA GLY A 33 -0.67 6.30 8.03
C GLY A 33 -1.68 6.74 7.00
N HIS A 34 -1.19 7.35 5.93
CA HIS A 34 -2.02 7.68 4.78
C HIS A 34 -1.20 7.57 3.49
N GLY A 35 -1.87 7.21 2.39
CA GLY A 35 -1.30 7.27 1.04
C GLY A 35 -1.78 8.50 0.28
N GLY A 36 -1.17 8.85 -0.83
CA GLY A 36 -1.60 9.96 -1.66
C GLY A 36 -1.24 9.69 -3.11
N ASP A 37 -2.21 9.89 -4.00
CA ASP A 37 -2.02 9.73 -5.44
C ASP A 37 -2.08 11.10 -6.10
N THR A 38 -1.10 11.39 -6.94
CA THR A 38 -1.12 12.49 -7.90
C THR A 38 -0.57 12.00 -9.24
N ASN A 39 -0.61 12.82 -10.28
CA ASN A 39 -0.25 12.42 -11.63
C ASN A 39 1.16 11.82 -11.69
N GLY A 40 1.23 10.50 -11.84
CA GLY A 40 2.48 9.75 -11.95
C GLY A 40 3.18 9.43 -10.63
N HIS A 41 2.53 9.67 -9.48
CA HIS A 41 3.09 9.46 -8.14
C HIS A 41 2.12 8.76 -7.20
N HIS A 42 2.66 7.87 -6.38
CA HIS A 42 1.97 7.18 -5.29
C HIS A 42 2.88 7.29 -4.08
N SER A 43 2.50 8.18 -3.17
CA SER A 43 3.25 8.45 -1.95
C SER A 43 2.59 7.79 -0.76
N THR A 44 3.38 7.36 0.22
CA THR A 44 2.88 6.78 1.47
C THR A 44 3.66 7.33 2.64
N ALA A 45 2.99 7.55 3.76
CA ALA A 45 3.62 7.87 5.04
C ALA A 45 2.97 7.02 6.12
N VAL A 46 3.75 6.12 6.73
CA VAL A 46 3.29 5.16 7.72
C VAL A 46 4.14 5.18 8.98
N THR A 47 3.56 4.73 10.08
CA THR A 47 4.17 4.67 11.40
C THR A 47 3.78 3.41 12.17
N THR A 48 4.63 3.01 13.10
CA THR A 48 4.34 1.96 14.08
C THR A 48 3.20 2.38 15.00
N ALA A 49 2.57 1.41 15.65
CA ALA A 49 1.42 1.68 16.51
C ALA A 49 1.71 2.66 17.66
N ASP A 50 2.95 2.71 18.13
CA ASP A 50 3.46 3.59 19.18
C ASP A 50 4.05 4.93 18.66
N GLY A 51 4.04 5.14 17.34
CA GLY A 51 4.57 6.35 16.70
C GLY A 51 6.09 6.48 16.68
N ARG A 52 6.86 5.49 17.19
CA ARG A 52 8.31 5.63 17.39
C ARG A 52 9.14 5.44 16.12
N ARG A 53 8.60 4.73 15.13
CA ARG A 53 9.24 4.56 13.82
C ARG A 53 8.28 5.04 12.73
N THR A 54 8.85 5.66 11.71
CA THR A 54 8.12 6.10 10.52
C THR A 54 8.84 5.61 9.28
N ALA A 55 8.08 5.45 8.19
CA ALA A 55 8.61 5.19 6.87
C ALA A 55 7.78 5.98 5.86
N VAL A 56 8.45 6.48 4.83
CA VAL A 56 7.85 7.25 3.73
C VAL A 56 8.34 6.66 2.43
N SER A 57 7.46 6.55 1.44
CA SER A 57 7.85 6.20 0.07
C SER A 57 7.14 7.09 -0.94
N ASP A 58 7.74 7.19 -2.11
CA ASP A 58 7.12 7.74 -3.31
C ASP A 58 7.52 6.86 -4.49
N THR A 59 6.53 6.19 -5.08
CA THR A 59 6.71 5.41 -6.30
C THR A 59 6.28 6.26 -7.48
N THR A 60 7.08 6.26 -8.55
CA THR A 60 6.81 7.08 -9.74
C THR A 60 6.68 6.23 -10.99
N ILE A 61 5.98 6.77 -12.00
CA ILE A 61 5.85 6.17 -13.33
C ILE A 61 6.19 7.19 -14.41
N SER A 62 6.83 6.73 -15.49
CA SER A 62 7.06 7.55 -16.67
C SER A 62 5.74 7.84 -17.40
N PRO A 63 5.66 8.95 -18.16
CA PRO A 63 4.57 9.18 -19.10
C PRO A 63 4.36 7.98 -20.03
N GLY A 64 3.10 7.59 -20.24
CA GLY A 64 2.74 6.44 -21.08
C GLY A 64 3.04 5.07 -20.47
N GLY A 65 3.46 5.00 -19.21
CA GLY A 65 3.65 3.73 -18.51
C GLY A 65 2.32 3.01 -18.23
N ASP A 66 2.40 1.70 -18.01
CA ASP A 66 1.25 0.86 -17.66
C ASP A 66 0.76 1.16 -16.23
N ALA A 67 -0.39 1.83 -16.11
CA ALA A 67 -0.98 2.24 -14.85
C ALA A 67 -1.36 1.05 -13.94
N ARG A 68 -1.77 -0.10 -14.49
CA ARG A 68 -2.12 -1.29 -13.69
C ARG A 68 -0.87 -1.93 -13.10
N ARG A 69 0.17 -2.07 -13.93
CA ARG A 69 1.47 -2.55 -13.45
C ARG A 69 2.03 -1.63 -12.39
N TYR A 70 1.90 -0.32 -12.59
CA TYR A 70 2.37 0.69 -11.65
C TYR A 70 1.65 0.63 -10.30
N LEU A 71 0.32 0.65 -10.26
CA LEU A 71 -0.43 0.60 -8.99
C LEU A 71 -0.07 -0.66 -8.19
N ARG A 72 0.04 -1.81 -8.86
CA ARG A 72 0.49 -3.05 -8.22
C ARG A 72 1.88 -2.92 -7.59
N LEU A 73 2.84 -2.37 -8.34
CA LEU A 73 4.21 -2.22 -7.87
C LEU A 73 4.27 -1.26 -6.68
N ALA A 74 3.50 -0.16 -6.74
CA ALA A 74 3.41 0.82 -5.67
C ALA A 74 2.84 0.21 -4.38
N LEU A 75 1.74 -0.54 -4.47
CA LEU A 75 1.16 -1.25 -3.31
C LEU A 75 2.13 -2.31 -2.75
N ALA A 76 2.81 -3.08 -3.62
CA ALA A 76 3.80 -4.05 -3.17
C ALA A 76 5.04 -3.39 -2.52
N ALA A 77 5.44 -2.21 -3.00
CA ALA A 77 6.49 -1.41 -2.40
C ALA A 77 6.07 -0.88 -1.02
N GLU A 78 4.82 -0.44 -0.86
CA GLU A 78 4.27 -0.05 0.45
C GLU A 78 4.27 -1.22 1.44
N ASP A 79 3.83 -2.42 1.01
CA ASP A 79 3.86 -3.61 1.86
C ASP A 79 5.28 -3.97 2.29
N ALA A 80 6.23 -3.97 1.35
CA ALA A 80 7.64 -4.23 1.65
C ALA A 80 8.22 -3.21 2.64
N LEU A 81 7.94 -1.91 2.42
CA LEU A 81 8.34 -0.84 3.33
C LEU A 81 7.76 -1.04 4.74
N SER A 82 6.48 -1.44 4.82
CA SER A 82 5.80 -1.68 6.08
C SER A 82 6.39 -2.88 6.84
N CYS A 83 6.79 -3.94 6.13
CA CYS A 83 7.52 -5.06 6.71
C CYS A 83 8.86 -4.63 7.32
N GLU A 84 9.66 -3.86 6.58
CA GLU A 84 10.95 -3.33 7.07
C GLU A 84 10.77 -2.37 8.27
N LEU A 85 9.74 -1.52 8.22
CA LEU A 85 9.35 -0.65 9.32
C LEU A 85 9.01 -1.45 10.59
N LEU A 86 8.37 -2.62 10.44
CA LEU A 86 8.00 -3.50 11.54
C LEU A 86 9.12 -4.48 11.94
N GLY A 87 10.26 -4.48 11.22
CA GLY A 87 11.36 -5.42 11.43
C GLY A 87 10.96 -6.87 11.15
N LYS A 88 10.11 -7.07 10.14
CA LYS A 88 9.59 -8.38 9.73
C LYS A 88 10.08 -8.72 8.32
N PRO A 89 10.34 -10.00 8.02
CA PRO A 89 10.70 -10.41 6.67
C PRO A 89 9.56 -10.14 5.69
N VAL A 90 9.90 -9.64 4.50
CA VAL A 90 8.93 -9.43 3.42
C VAL A 90 8.46 -10.78 2.86
N PRO A 91 7.14 -11.07 2.79
CA PRO A 91 6.64 -12.31 2.22
C PRO A 91 7.03 -12.48 0.74
N THR A 92 7.27 -13.72 0.32
CA THR A 92 7.66 -14.04 -1.07
C THR A 92 6.65 -13.56 -2.10
N GLU A 93 5.36 -13.59 -1.77
CA GLU A 93 4.30 -13.07 -2.66
C GLU A 93 4.44 -11.56 -2.91
N VAL A 94 4.73 -10.78 -1.87
CA VAL A 94 4.98 -9.33 -1.98
C VAL A 94 6.21 -9.08 -2.84
N LEU A 95 7.30 -9.84 -2.61
CA LEU A 95 8.50 -9.76 -3.44
C LEU A 95 8.24 -10.11 -4.92
N GLY A 96 7.38 -11.09 -5.18
CA GLY A 96 6.99 -11.47 -6.54
C GLY A 96 6.20 -10.36 -7.25
N LYS A 97 5.28 -9.70 -6.54
CA LYS A 97 4.54 -8.53 -7.05
C LYS A 97 5.50 -7.37 -7.31
N LEU A 98 6.39 -7.06 -6.37
CA LEU A 98 7.38 -5.98 -6.48
C LEU A 98 8.38 -6.19 -7.62
N ARG A 99 8.73 -7.45 -7.93
CA ARG A 99 9.61 -7.79 -9.06
C ARG A 99 8.88 -7.91 -10.39
N GLY A 100 7.55 -7.81 -10.39
CA GLY A 100 6.72 -8.02 -11.57
C GLY A 100 6.70 -9.47 -12.07
N THR A 101 7.07 -10.44 -11.25
CA THR A 101 7.08 -11.87 -11.61
C THR A 101 5.73 -12.54 -11.37
N THR A 102 4.85 -11.92 -10.58
CA THR A 102 3.46 -12.37 -10.41
C THR A 102 2.59 -11.84 -11.56
N PRO A 103 1.84 -12.67 -12.31
CA PRO A 103 0.98 -12.21 -13.41
C PRO A 103 -0.12 -11.22 -12.98
N LEU A 104 -0.55 -10.33 -13.87
CA LEU A 104 -1.73 -9.48 -13.64
C LEU A 104 -3.01 -10.32 -13.69
N PRO A 105 -3.98 -10.16 -12.76
CA PRO A 105 -5.29 -10.75 -12.97
C PRO A 105 -5.87 -10.20 -14.28
N PRO A 106 -6.72 -10.98 -14.97
CA PRO A 106 -7.45 -10.51 -16.15
C PRO A 106 -8.14 -9.17 -15.86
N LEU A 107 -8.33 -8.37 -16.90
CA LEU A 107 -9.26 -7.24 -16.79
C LEU A 107 -10.65 -7.87 -16.56
N GLU A 108 -11.32 -7.52 -15.47
CA GLU A 108 -12.78 -7.65 -15.47
C GLU A 108 -13.27 -6.64 -16.51
N GLU A 109 -13.96 -7.12 -17.54
CA GLU A 109 -14.66 -6.24 -18.47
C GLU A 109 -15.73 -5.51 -17.65
N ASP A 110 -15.69 -4.18 -17.68
CA ASP A 110 -16.72 -3.33 -17.09
C ASP A 110 -18.09 -3.78 -17.65
N ASN A 111 -18.90 -4.45 -16.84
CA ASN A 111 -20.33 -4.68 -17.10
C ASN A 111 -21.14 -3.46 -16.67
#